data_AF-X1PUL1-F1
#
_entry.id   AF-X1PUL1-F1
#
_cell.length_a   1.000
_cell.length_b   1.000
_cell.length_c   1.000
_cell.angle_alpha   90.00
_cell.angle_beta   90.00
_cell.angle_gamma   90.00
#
_symmetry.space_group_name_H-M   'P 1'
#
loop_
_entity.id
_entity.type
_entity.pdbx_description
1 polymer ?
#
loop_
_entity_poly.entity_id
_entity_poly.type
_entity_poly.pdbx_seq_one_letter_code
_entity_poly.pdbx_strand_id
1 'polypeptide(L)'
;GEFALLAVQRSDELSDILVGLQSAELQLELVKSPSQIPTKSPQDRQSYRQSQFSKYFRDSYLYNISLRDVAVQMSRNLSRESLVHRLVALRDGKGRDTTIGLITDWQDDRGIVVVRAPQLDIQQIHCLVIGDIAIDIPDE
;
A
#
# COMPACT_ATOMS: atom_id res chain seq x y z
N GLY A 1 29.88 3.55 -8.25
CA GLY A 1 29.33 2.30 -7.73
C GLY A 1 28.81 1.54 -8.91
N GLU A 2 29.21 0.29 -9.07
CA GLU A 2 28.69 -0.56 -10.14
C GLU A 2 27.20 -0.80 -9.90
N PHE A 3 26.37 -0.51 -10.91
CA PHE A 3 24.93 -0.77 -10.85
C PHE A 3 24.69 -2.19 -11.36
N ALA A 4 24.16 -3.06 -10.50
CA ALA A 4 23.76 -4.41 -10.87
C ALA A 4 22.24 -4.48 -11.08
N LEU A 5 21.82 -5.15 -12.15
CA LEU A 5 20.42 -5.41 -12.47
C LEU A 5 20.18 -6.92 -12.49
N LEU A 6 19.26 -7.37 -11.63
CA LEU A 6 18.81 -8.76 -11.59
C LEU A 6 17.50 -8.88 -12.38
N ALA A 7 17.55 -9.59 -13.50
CA ALA A 7 16.39 -9.89 -14.33
C ALA A 7 15.86 -11.29 -13.99
N VAL A 8 14.63 -11.38 -13.51
CA VAL A 8 13.97 -12.66 -13.22
C VAL A 8 12.87 -12.91 -14.25
N GLN A 9 12.98 -13.99 -15.02
CA GLN A 9 11.97 -14.36 -16.03
C GLN A 9 11.66 -15.85 -15.99
N ARG A 10 10.48 -16.25 -16.46
CA ARG A 10 10.12 -17.68 -16.54
C ARG A 10 10.50 -18.24 -17.90
N SER A 11 10.11 -17.56 -18.95
CA SER A 11 10.44 -17.89 -20.32
C SER A 11 11.32 -16.77 -20.88
N ASP A 12 10.86 -16.05 -21.89
CA ASP A 12 11.55 -15.04 -22.66
C ASP A 12 10.89 -13.65 -22.51
N GLU A 13 10.07 -13.45 -21.48
CA GLU A 13 9.21 -12.28 -21.29
C GLU A 13 9.99 -10.96 -21.17
N LEU A 14 11.29 -11.03 -20.85
CA LEU A 14 12.15 -9.85 -20.71
C LEU A 14 13.09 -9.63 -21.90
N SER A 15 13.10 -10.51 -22.90
CA SER A 15 14.13 -10.51 -23.94
C SER A 15 14.26 -9.16 -24.66
N ASP A 16 13.14 -8.56 -25.07
CA ASP A 16 13.13 -7.26 -25.76
C ASP A 16 13.62 -6.10 -24.87
N ILE A 17 13.31 -6.16 -23.57
CA ILE A 17 13.76 -5.16 -22.59
C ILE A 17 15.27 -5.27 -22.38
N LEU A 18 15.78 -6.50 -22.26
CA LEU A 18 17.19 -6.75 -21.97
C LEU A 18 18.11 -6.37 -23.13
N VAL A 19 17.68 -6.52 -24.38
CA VAL A 19 18.44 -6.06 -25.55
C VAL A 19 18.77 -4.57 -25.47
N GLY A 20 17.80 -3.75 -25.05
CA GLY A 20 18.03 -2.30 -24.89
C GLY A 20 19.04 -1.94 -23.79
N LEU A 21 19.20 -2.81 -22.79
CA LEU A 21 20.07 -2.57 -21.64
C LEU A 21 21.51 -3.08 -21.83
N GLN A 22 21.79 -3.84 -22.90
CA GLN A 22 23.14 -4.35 -23.20
C GLN A 22 24.16 -3.25 -23.47
N SER A 23 23.71 -2.07 -23.89
CA SER A 23 24.56 -0.91 -24.19
C SER A 23 24.94 -0.07 -22.97
N ALA A 24 24.31 -0.33 -21.82
CA ALA A 24 24.59 0.40 -20.60
C ALA A 24 25.74 -0.26 -19.82
N GLU A 25 26.56 0.56 -19.15
CA GLU A 25 27.61 0.10 -18.24
C GLU A 25 27.02 -0.43 -16.92
N LEU A 26 26.20 -1.48 -17.01
CA LEU A 26 25.54 -2.15 -15.90
C LEU A 26 25.80 -3.65 -15.92
N GLN A 27 25.92 -4.23 -14.73
CA GLN A 27 26.08 -5.67 -14.58
C GLN A 27 24.71 -6.33 -14.63
N LEU A 28 24.38 -7.01 -15.74
CA LEU A 28 23.12 -7.72 -15.91
C LEU A 28 23.24 -9.20 -15.51
N GLU A 29 22.46 -9.63 -14.51
CA GLU A 29 22.33 -11.03 -14.13
C GLU A 29 20.92 -11.54 -14.47
N LEU A 30 20.85 -12.62 -15.27
CA LEU A 30 19.59 -13.23 -15.69
C LEU A 30 19.32 -14.50 -14.90
N VAL A 31 18.23 -14.52 -14.13
CA VAL A 31 17.78 -15.68 -13.37
C VAL A 31 16.50 -16.24 -13.96
N LYS A 32 16.53 -17.54 -14.33
CA LYS A 32 15.34 -18.26 -14.74
C LYS A 32 14.55 -18.73 -13.52
N SER A 33 13.26 -18.38 -13.47
CA SER A 33 12.36 -18.91 -12.44
C SER A 33 12.25 -20.43 -12.57
N PRO A 34 12.36 -21.19 -11.46
CA PRO A 34 12.06 -22.61 -11.46
C PRO A 34 10.67 -22.90 -12.02
N SER A 35 10.55 -23.93 -12.87
CA SER A 35 9.30 -24.33 -13.52
C SER A 35 8.22 -24.79 -12.53
N GLN A 36 8.64 -25.20 -11.33
CA GLN A 36 7.76 -25.70 -10.26
C GLN A 36 7.01 -24.58 -9.53
N ILE A 37 7.40 -23.32 -9.71
CA ILE A 37 6.71 -22.19 -9.07
C ILE A 37 5.38 -21.97 -9.81
N PRO A 38 4.21 -22.02 -9.15
CA PRO A 38 2.94 -21.79 -9.81
C PRO A 38 2.73 -20.30 -10.14
N THR A 39 1.96 -20.03 -11.20
CA THR A 39 1.46 -18.68 -11.46
C THR A 39 0.34 -18.37 -10.46
N LYS A 40 0.46 -17.27 -9.70
CA LYS A 40 -0.61 -16.81 -8.82
C LYS A 40 -1.75 -16.18 -9.63
N SER A 41 -2.95 -16.72 -9.51
CA SER A 41 -4.17 -16.13 -10.08
C SER A 41 -4.49 -14.78 -9.41
N PRO A 42 -5.33 -13.92 -10.02
CA PRO A 42 -5.82 -12.71 -9.36
C PRO A 42 -6.46 -12.99 -7.99
N GLN A 43 -7.20 -14.09 -7.88
CA GLN A 43 -7.85 -14.54 -6.65
C GLN A 43 -6.83 -14.90 -5.57
N ASP A 44 -5.79 -15.67 -5.91
CA ASP A 44 -4.72 -16.01 -4.95
C ASP A 44 -4.03 -14.76 -4.41
N ARG A 45 -3.81 -13.76 -5.28
CA ARG A 45 -3.20 -12.49 -4.89
C ARG A 45 -4.13 -11.69 -3.98
N GLN A 46 -5.42 -11.67 -4.26
CA GLN A 46 -6.42 -11.00 -3.44
C GLN A 46 -6.50 -11.64 -2.05
N SER A 47 -6.67 -12.96 -1.98
CA SER A 47 -6.73 -13.72 -0.72
C SER A 47 -5.45 -13.55 0.10
N TYR A 48 -4.29 -13.59 -0.56
CA TYR A 48 -3.02 -13.32 0.12
C TYR A 48 -2.97 -11.91 0.71
N ARG A 49 -3.33 -10.88 -0.07
CA ARG A 49 -3.38 -9.49 0.43
C ARG A 49 -4.33 -9.37 1.62
N GLN A 50 -5.55 -9.90 1.52
CA GLN A 50 -6.52 -9.88 2.62
C GLN A 50 -5.93 -10.53 3.88
N SER A 51 -5.32 -11.71 3.76
CA SER A 51 -4.65 -12.38 4.88
C SER A 51 -3.52 -11.55 5.49
N GLN A 52 -2.70 -10.87 4.67
CA GLN A 52 -1.65 -9.99 5.18
C GLN A 52 -2.23 -8.79 5.94
N PHE A 53 -3.28 -8.15 5.42
CA PHE A 53 -3.91 -7.02 6.10
C PHE A 53 -4.66 -7.44 7.36
N SER A 54 -5.37 -8.57 7.37
CA SER A 54 -5.99 -9.11 8.59
C SER A 54 -4.94 -9.35 9.68
N LYS A 55 -3.75 -9.87 9.32
CA LYS A 55 -2.64 -10.02 10.29
C LYS A 55 -2.11 -8.68 10.76
N TYR A 56 -1.96 -7.72 9.85
CA TYR A 56 -1.45 -6.39 10.15
C TYR A 56 -2.36 -5.60 11.11
N PHE A 57 -3.69 -5.74 10.96
CA PHE A 57 -4.67 -5.04 11.78
C PHE A 57 -5.17 -5.83 13.01
N ARG A 58 -4.56 -6.98 13.34
CA ARG A 58 -4.97 -7.79 14.49
C ARG A 58 -4.94 -7.01 15.80
N ASP A 59 -3.81 -6.38 16.10
CA ASP A 59 -3.59 -5.62 17.34
C ASP A 59 -3.69 -4.10 17.05
N SER A 60 -4.84 -3.68 16.52
CA SER A 60 -5.08 -2.30 16.10
C SER A 60 -6.05 -1.56 17.03
N TYR A 61 -6.00 -0.24 16.93
CA TYR A 61 -6.80 0.69 17.71
C TYR A 61 -7.56 1.62 16.76
N LEU A 62 -8.66 2.18 17.25
CA LEU A 62 -9.41 3.22 16.54
C LEU A 62 -8.91 4.59 16.96
N TYR A 63 -8.60 5.42 15.98
CA TYR A 63 -8.18 6.81 16.17
C TYR A 63 -9.18 7.74 15.52
N ASN A 64 -9.69 8.68 16.31
CA ASN A 64 -10.49 9.79 15.81
C ASN A 64 -9.54 10.92 15.40
N ILE A 65 -9.48 11.19 14.10
CA ILE A 65 -8.60 12.22 13.52
C ILE A 65 -9.44 13.40 13.08
N SER A 66 -9.14 14.57 13.63
CA SER A 66 -9.75 15.82 13.21
C SER A 66 -9.20 16.24 11.85
N LEU A 67 -10.09 16.39 10.86
CA LEU A 67 -9.76 16.87 9.51
C LEU A 67 -9.35 18.35 9.49
N ARG A 68 -9.46 19.06 10.62
CA ARG A 68 -8.97 20.44 10.78
C ARG A 68 -7.48 20.51 11.07
N ASP A 69 -6.94 19.44 11.66
CA ASP A 69 -5.56 19.39 12.16
C ASP A 69 -4.61 18.65 11.21
N VAL A 70 -5.16 17.95 10.19
CA VAL A 70 -4.39 17.18 9.22
C VAL A 70 -4.76 17.53 7.78
N ALA A 71 -3.77 17.48 6.89
CA ALA A 71 -4.03 17.53 5.46
C ALA A 71 -4.60 16.20 4.95
N VAL A 72 -5.39 16.25 3.87
CA VAL A 72 -5.89 15.05 3.19
C VAL A 72 -5.46 15.07 1.73
N GLN A 73 -4.79 14.00 1.30
CA GLN A 73 -4.44 13.73 -0.09
C GLN A 73 -5.22 12.51 -0.55
N MET A 74 -5.88 12.61 -1.70
CA MET A 74 -6.64 11.51 -2.29
C MET A 74 -6.51 11.53 -3.81
N SER A 75 -6.54 10.35 -4.42
CA SER A 75 -6.64 10.20 -5.88
C SER A 75 -7.88 10.92 -6.42
N ARG A 76 -7.77 11.55 -7.59
CA ARG A 76 -8.85 12.37 -8.20
C ARG A 76 -10.16 11.62 -8.46
N ASN A 77 -10.12 10.29 -8.48
CA ASN A 77 -11.26 9.45 -8.82
C ASN A 77 -12.04 8.96 -7.59
N LEU A 78 -11.68 9.41 -6.37
CA LEU A 78 -12.34 8.99 -5.14
C LEU A 78 -13.45 9.97 -4.75
N SER A 79 -14.68 9.46 -4.63
CA SER A 79 -15.76 10.19 -3.95
C SER A 79 -15.69 9.97 -2.44
N ARG A 80 -16.15 10.95 -1.66
CA ARG A 80 -16.21 10.86 -0.19
C ARG A 80 -17.04 9.68 0.31
N GLU A 81 -18.12 9.37 -0.40
CA GLU A 81 -19.02 8.25 -0.13
C GLU A 81 -18.33 6.88 -0.24
N SER A 82 -17.17 6.81 -0.89
CA SER A 82 -16.41 5.57 -1.11
C SER A 82 -15.18 5.42 -0.21
N LEU A 83 -14.98 6.30 0.77
CA LEU A 83 -13.74 6.34 1.55
C LEU A 83 -13.67 5.30 2.66
N VAL A 84 -14.82 4.86 3.18
CA VAL A 84 -14.88 3.78 4.18
C VAL A 84 -14.33 2.49 3.57
N HIS A 85 -13.63 1.71 4.38
CA HIS A 85 -12.87 0.51 4.02
C HIS A 85 -11.64 0.74 3.12
N ARG A 86 -11.22 2.00 2.90
CA ARG A 86 -9.97 2.27 2.17
C ARG A 86 -8.75 2.28 3.06
N LEU A 87 -7.64 1.84 2.49
CA LEU A 87 -6.33 2.03 3.10
C LEU A 87 -5.92 3.51 3.02
N VAL A 88 -5.35 3.98 4.11
CA VAL A 88 -4.83 5.34 4.26
C VAL A 88 -3.41 5.26 4.82
N ALA A 89 -2.45 5.92 4.18
CA ALA A 89 -1.15 6.12 4.81
C ALA A 89 -1.25 7.27 5.81
N LEU A 90 -0.79 7.03 7.04
CA LEU A 90 -0.69 8.04 8.08
C LEU A 90 0.72 8.63 8.01
N ARG A 91 0.82 9.90 7.62
CA ARG A 91 2.08 10.57 7.30
C ARG A 91 2.44 11.61 8.35
N ASP A 92 3.71 11.61 8.75
CA ASP A 92 4.25 12.57 9.71
C ASP A 92 4.52 13.96 9.09
N GLY A 93 4.82 14.94 9.94
CA GLY A 93 5.21 16.29 9.51
C GLY A 93 6.52 16.38 8.71
N LYS A 94 7.28 15.28 8.59
CA LYS A 94 8.49 15.17 7.76
C LYS A 94 8.20 14.52 6.40
N GLY A 95 6.94 14.20 6.11
CA GLY A 95 6.53 13.60 4.85
C GLY A 95 6.74 12.08 4.78
N ARG A 96 7.00 11.41 5.90
CA ARG A 96 7.22 9.97 5.96
C ARG A 96 5.93 9.25 6.36
N ASP A 97 5.60 8.19 5.64
CA ASP A 97 4.49 7.32 6.01
C ASP A 97 4.90 6.49 7.23
N THR A 98 4.29 6.75 8.38
CA THR A 98 4.64 6.08 9.64
C THR A 98 3.94 4.74 9.78
N THR A 99 2.72 4.64 9.26
CA THR A 99 1.92 3.42 9.30
C THR A 99 0.81 3.45 8.25
N ILE A 100 0.13 2.33 8.07
CA ILE A 100 -1.06 2.19 7.25
C ILE A 100 -2.27 2.07 8.19
N GLY A 101 -3.33 2.79 7.88
CA GLY A 101 -4.63 2.69 8.51
C GLY A 101 -5.70 2.19 7.56
N LEU A 102 -6.84 1.83 8.12
CA LEU A 102 -8.09 1.53 7.43
C LEU A 102 -9.13 2.55 7.88
N ILE A 103 -9.74 3.28 6.94
CA ILE A 103 -10.84 4.19 7.26
C ILE A 103 -12.06 3.36 7.63
N THR A 104 -12.54 3.48 8.86
CA THR A 104 -13.73 2.75 9.34
C THR A 104 -14.96 3.62 9.36
N ASP A 105 -14.79 4.94 9.47
CA ASP A 105 -15.91 5.89 9.44
C ASP A 105 -15.42 7.28 8.98
N TRP A 106 -16.33 8.06 8.39
CA TRP A 106 -16.07 9.42 7.90
C TRP A 106 -17.24 10.34 8.24
N GLN A 107 -17.05 11.19 9.24
CA GLN A 107 -18.06 12.08 9.81
C GLN A 107 -17.85 13.51 9.29
N ASP A 108 -18.43 13.80 8.12
CA ASP A 108 -18.30 15.10 7.45
C ASP A 108 -18.83 16.27 8.31
N ASP A 109 -19.91 16.06 9.06
CA ASP A 109 -20.54 17.06 9.93
C ASP A 109 -19.63 17.47 11.10
N ARG A 110 -18.90 16.50 11.66
CA ARG A 110 -17.96 16.72 12.77
C ARG A 110 -16.55 17.06 12.29
N GLY A 111 -16.26 16.84 11.01
CA GLY A 111 -14.91 16.94 10.46
C GLY A 111 -13.97 15.92 11.08
N ILE A 112 -14.44 14.69 11.30
CA ILE A 112 -13.67 13.60 11.92
C ILE A 112 -13.62 12.42 10.96
N VAL A 113 -12.43 11.83 10.82
CA VAL A 113 -12.27 10.50 10.21
C VAL A 113 -11.82 9.52 11.27
N VAL A 114 -12.43 8.33 11.29
CA VAL A 114 -12.06 7.25 12.19
C VAL A 114 -11.19 6.27 11.42
N VAL A 115 -10.00 6.02 11.94
CA VAL A 115 -9.01 5.15 11.33
C VAL A 115 -8.64 4.02 12.28
N ARG A 116 -8.76 2.78 11.82
CA ARG A 116 -8.19 1.59 12.45
C ARG A 116 -6.73 1.45 12.04
N ALA A 117 -5.80 1.44 12.99
CA ALA A 117 -4.37 1.29 12.72
C ALA A 117 -3.65 0.63 13.91
N PRO A 118 -2.46 0.02 13.70
CA PRO A 118 -1.60 -0.41 14.81
C PRO A 118 -1.29 0.72 15.81
N GLN A 119 -0.68 0.41 16.96
CA GLN A 119 -0.31 1.43 17.94
C GLN A 119 0.53 2.55 17.31
N LEU A 120 0.10 3.80 17.46
CA LEU A 120 0.78 4.96 16.90
C LEU A 120 0.59 6.20 17.80
N ASP A 121 1.54 7.14 17.72
CA ASP A 121 1.39 8.46 18.33
C ASP A 121 0.62 9.37 17.37
N ILE A 122 -0.69 9.51 17.63
CA ILE A 122 -1.59 10.22 16.72
C ILE A 122 -1.23 11.69 16.54
N GLN A 123 -0.57 12.30 17.54
CA GLN A 123 -0.17 13.71 17.48
C GLN A 123 0.93 13.97 16.43
N GLN A 124 1.64 12.92 16.00
CA GLN A 124 2.68 13.05 14.97
C GLN A 124 2.11 13.00 13.55
N ILE A 125 0.83 12.65 13.37
CA ILE A 125 0.21 12.52 12.06
C ILE A 125 -0.27 13.88 11.58
N HIS A 126 0.25 14.33 10.44
CA HIS A 126 -0.05 15.63 9.85
C HIS A 126 -0.75 15.51 8.50
N CYS A 127 -0.74 14.32 7.87
CA CYS A 127 -1.37 14.10 6.58
C CYS A 127 -1.93 12.69 6.46
N LEU A 128 -3.11 12.59 5.86
CA LEU A 128 -3.75 11.35 5.45
C LEU A 128 -3.60 11.20 3.93
N VAL A 129 -2.99 10.12 3.46
CA VAL A 129 -2.88 9.82 2.03
C VAL A 129 -3.76 8.62 1.71
N ILE A 130 -4.93 8.88 1.12
CA ILE A 130 -5.94 7.87 0.86
C ILE A 130 -5.62 7.18 -0.47
N GLY A 131 -5.46 5.85 -0.42
CA GLY A 131 -5.18 5.03 -1.58
C GLY A 131 -6.43 4.48 -2.26
N ASP A 132 -6.25 3.94 -3.46
CA ASP A 132 -7.35 3.37 -4.26
C ASP A 132 -7.74 1.95 -3.83
N ILE A 133 -7.00 1.34 -2.89
CA ILE A 133 -7.26 0.00 -2.38
C ILE A 133 -8.33 0.06 -1.28
N ALA A 134 -9.46 -0.59 -1.53
CA ALA A 134 -10.46 -0.91 -0.52
C ALA A 134 -10.27 -2.36 -0.04
N ILE A 135 -10.41 -2.59 1.27
CA ILE A 135 -10.28 -3.90 1.89
C ILE A 135 -11.40 -4.09 2.88
N ASP A 136 -12.09 -5.21 2.73
CA ASP A 136 -13.06 -5.69 3.71
C ASP A 136 -12.34 -6.58 4.73
N ILE A 137 -12.23 -6.08 5.96
CA ILE A 137 -11.62 -6.77 7.09
C ILE A 137 -12.68 -6.81 8.18
N PRO A 138 -13.03 -8.00 8.73
CA PRO A 138 -13.99 -8.09 9.82
C PRO A 138 -13.54 -7.25 11.03
N ASP A 139 -14.52 -6.67 11.72
CA ASP A 139 -14.33 -6.19 13.08
C ASP A 139 -14.26 -7.43 13.98
N GLU A 140 -13.10 -7.66 14.61
CA GLU A 140 -12.90 -8.71 15.63
C GLU A 140 -13.23 -8.16 17.01
#